data_AF-A0A831QTQ7-F1
#
_entry.id   AF-A0A831QTQ7-F1
#
_cell.length_a   1.000
_cell.length_b   1.000
_cell.length_c   1.000
_cell.angle_alpha   90.00
_cell.angle_beta   90.00
_cell.angle_gamma   90.00
#
_symmetry.space_group_name_H-M   'P 1'
#
loop_
_entity.id
_entity.type
_entity.pdbx_description
1 polymer ?
#
loop_
_entity_poly.entity_id
_entity_poly.type
_entity_poly.pdbx_seq_one_letter_code
_entity_poly.pdbx_strand_id
1 'polypeptide(L)'
;MSEEIGHYYILFENWSLDPNQWSMVMDGTAVLLTLLGFIIAFVLYRMQRNDKSEDARRFFQASLPELKTSIVHAISDLEAFTKSLELDNVVDPVLSVSLNDNFLQKVNLVALNRYYVSQEREKLPYYIQLLVDSNFFGDYRNYITDQVKYFRTAYLEKQQSSQPLEQMKEKIKNIVKKDISRFRDIVKNLEALMD
;
A
#
# COMPACT_ATOMS: atom_id res chain seq x y z
N MET A 1 -7.61 32.32 -87.10
CA MET A 1 -7.73 30.86 -86.98
C MET A 1 -6.48 30.37 -86.28
N SER A 2 -6.47 29.88 -85.06
CA SER A 2 -7.44 29.76 -83.97
C SER A 2 -6.58 29.58 -82.71
N GLU A 3 -6.76 30.44 -81.70
CA GLU A 3 -6.36 30.10 -80.34
C GLU A 3 -7.35 29.08 -79.79
N GLU A 4 -6.86 27.93 -79.32
CA GLU A 4 -7.54 27.07 -78.32
C GLU A 4 -6.44 26.60 -77.37
N ILE A 5 -6.13 27.39 -76.35
CA ILE A 5 -6.66 27.34 -74.97
C ILE A 5 -6.42 25.96 -74.34
N GLY A 6 -5.36 25.90 -73.53
CA GLY A 6 -5.05 24.75 -72.70
C GLY A 6 -6.19 24.45 -71.72
N HIS A 7 -6.63 23.19 -71.72
CA HIS A 7 -7.54 22.67 -70.71
C HIS A 7 -6.82 22.56 -69.36
N TYR A 8 -6.89 23.63 -68.56
CA TYR A 8 -6.67 23.51 -67.13
C TYR A 8 -7.95 22.93 -66.53
N TYR A 9 -7.86 21.71 -65.99
CA TYR A 9 -8.90 21.19 -65.11
C TYR A 9 -8.95 22.08 -63.87
N ILE A 10 -9.96 22.96 -63.83
CA ILE A 10 -10.30 23.73 -62.64
C ILE A 10 -10.77 22.71 -61.60
N LEU A 11 -9.86 22.33 -60.73
CA LEU A 11 -10.20 21.73 -59.45
C LEU A 11 -10.96 22.82 -58.65
N PHE A 12 -12.26 22.62 -58.51
CA PHE A 12 -13.20 23.29 -57.60
C PHE A 12 -13.78 24.66 -58.04
N GLU A 13 -14.75 24.64 -58.95
CA GLU A 13 -15.72 25.74 -59.13
C GLU A 13 -17.09 25.29 -58.57
N ASN A 14 -17.54 25.98 -57.50
CA ASN A 14 -18.83 25.86 -56.80
C ASN A 14 -19.06 24.64 -55.89
N TRP A 15 -18.62 24.76 -54.64
CA TRP A 15 -19.22 24.05 -53.50
C TRP A 15 -20.56 24.72 -53.13
N SER A 16 -21.61 24.51 -53.92
CA SER A 16 -22.99 24.80 -53.50
C SER A 16 -23.65 23.51 -53.02
N LEU A 17 -23.23 23.02 -51.86
CA LEU A 17 -23.98 21.95 -51.20
C LEU A 17 -25.35 22.50 -50.82
N ASP A 18 -26.41 21.72 -51.04
CA ASP A 18 -27.73 22.09 -50.55
C ASP A 18 -27.75 22.05 -48.99
N PRO A 19 -28.73 22.69 -48.33
CA PRO A 19 -28.79 22.72 -46.87
C PRO A 19 -28.78 21.33 -46.20
N ASN A 20 -29.32 20.30 -46.85
CA ASN A 20 -29.32 18.93 -46.30
C ASN A 20 -27.93 18.30 -46.41
N GLN A 21 -27.21 18.54 -47.50
CA GLN A 21 -25.84 18.09 -47.67
C GLN A 21 -24.88 18.80 -46.69
N TRP A 22 -25.06 20.11 -46.46
CA TRP A 22 -24.33 20.83 -45.41
C TRP A 22 -24.63 20.26 -44.01
N SER A 23 -25.89 19.94 -43.72
CA SER A 23 -26.27 19.29 -42.46
C SER A 23 -25.57 17.93 -42.30
N MET A 24 -25.59 17.08 -43.33
CA MET A 24 -24.94 15.76 -43.29
C MET A 24 -23.42 15.87 -43.09
N VAL A 25 -22.77 16.84 -43.73
CA VAL A 25 -21.33 17.10 -43.54
C VAL A 25 -21.06 17.56 -42.11
N MET A 26 -21.85 18.50 -41.59
CA MET A 26 -21.69 18.98 -40.21
C MET A 26 -21.94 17.88 -39.18
N ASP A 27 -22.99 17.07 -39.36
CA ASP A 27 -23.31 15.93 -38.49
C ASP A 27 -22.21 14.87 -38.56
N GLY A 28 -21.71 14.54 -39.75
CA GLY A 28 -20.59 13.63 -39.94
C GLY A 28 -19.32 14.13 -39.26
N THR A 29 -19.04 15.43 -39.37
CA THR A 29 -17.88 16.06 -38.71
C THR A 29 -18.04 16.03 -37.20
N ALA A 30 -19.24 16.27 -36.67
CA ALA A 30 -19.54 16.19 -35.25
C ALA A 30 -19.36 14.77 -34.71
N VAL A 31 -19.79 13.74 -35.44
CA VAL A 31 -19.57 12.32 -35.08
C VAL A 31 -18.07 12.00 -35.05
N LEU A 32 -17.31 12.43 -36.06
CA LEU A 32 -15.85 12.21 -36.11
C LEU A 32 -15.12 12.92 -34.96
N LEU A 33 -15.49 14.17 -34.66
CA LEU A 33 -14.94 14.91 -33.53
C LEU A 33 -15.30 14.24 -32.19
N THR A 34 -16.51 13.71 -32.06
CA THR A 34 -16.93 12.97 -30.88
C THR A 34 -16.11 11.70 -30.70
N LEU A 35 -15.93 10.90 -31.76
CA LEU A 35 -15.09 9.70 -31.73
C LEU A 35 -13.65 10.02 -31.35
N LEU A 36 -13.09 11.10 -31.93
CA LEU A 36 -11.74 11.56 -31.61
C LEU A 36 -11.64 12.02 -30.15
N GLY A 37 -12.65 12.73 -29.64
CA GLY A 37 -12.75 13.10 -28.23
C GLY A 37 -12.78 11.89 -27.29
N PHE A 38 -13.53 10.84 -27.64
CA PHE A 38 -13.54 9.57 -26.89
C PHE A 38 -12.17 8.89 -26.87
N ILE A 39 -11.47 8.85 -28.01
CA ILE A 39 -10.12 8.26 -28.09
C ILE A 39 -9.16 9.03 -27.19
N ILE A 40 -9.16 10.36 -27.25
CA ILE A 40 -8.31 11.20 -26.38
C ILE A 40 -8.65 10.96 -24.92
N ALA A 41 -9.94 10.98 -24.54
CA ALA A 41 -10.37 10.73 -23.18
C ALA A 41 -9.92 9.36 -22.67
N PHE A 42 -9.99 8.32 -23.51
CA PHE A 42 -9.51 6.98 -23.17
C PHE A 42 -7.99 6.93 -22.96
N VAL A 43 -7.22 7.59 -23.82
CA VAL A 43 -5.75 7.69 -23.68
C VAL A 43 -5.39 8.43 -22.38
N LEU A 44 -5.99 9.59 -22.14
CA LEU A 44 -5.77 10.37 -20.92
C LEU A 44 -6.15 9.59 -19.66
N TYR A 45 -7.27 8.87 -19.70
CA TYR A 45 -7.70 7.99 -18.61
C TYR A 45 -6.65 6.92 -18.30
N ARG A 46 -6.09 6.28 -19.34
CA ARG A 46 -5.04 5.28 -19.18
C ARG A 46 -3.75 5.87 -18.59
N MET A 47 -3.34 7.05 -19.06
CA MET A 47 -2.17 7.76 -18.52
C MET A 47 -2.36 8.09 -17.04
N GLN A 48 -3.46 8.77 -16.70
CA GLN A 48 -3.77 9.12 -15.31
C GLN A 48 -3.84 7.89 -14.40
N ARG A 49 -4.33 6.77 -14.92
CA ARG A 49 -4.41 5.51 -14.19
C ARG A 49 -3.03 4.95 -13.84
N ASN A 50 -2.08 5.06 -14.76
CA ASN A 50 -0.69 4.65 -14.53
C ASN A 50 0.01 5.61 -13.55
N ASP A 51 -0.15 6.92 -13.74
CA ASP A 51 0.44 7.94 -12.86
C ASP A 51 -0.01 7.74 -11.40
N LYS A 52 -1.32 7.51 -11.18
CA LYS A 52 -1.86 7.20 -9.85
C LYS A 52 -1.25 5.94 -9.23
N SER A 53 -0.93 4.92 -10.04
CA SER A 53 -0.29 3.69 -9.53
C SER A 53 1.16 3.92 -9.14
N GLU A 54 1.87 4.73 -9.90
CA GLU A 54 3.25 5.14 -9.63
C GLU A 54 3.34 6.04 -8.39
N ASP A 55 2.44 7.01 -8.24
CA ASP A 55 2.36 7.86 -7.05
C ASP A 55 2.08 7.05 -5.79
N ALA A 56 1.15 6.09 -5.86
CA ALA A 56 0.86 5.19 -4.75
C ALA A 56 2.09 4.35 -4.37
N ARG A 57 2.84 3.85 -5.37
CA ARG A 57 4.10 3.13 -5.14
C ARG A 57 5.16 4.03 -4.51
N ARG A 58 5.34 5.26 -4.99
CA ARG A 58 6.30 6.23 -4.43
C ARG A 58 6.00 6.53 -2.97
N PHE A 59 4.74 6.82 -2.66
CA PHE A 59 4.33 7.08 -1.28
C PHE A 59 4.57 5.84 -0.41
N PHE A 60 4.14 4.66 -0.86
CA PHE A 60 4.35 3.40 -0.15
C PHE A 60 5.82 3.13 0.16
N GLN A 61 6.69 3.26 -0.86
CA GLN A 61 8.12 3.02 -0.74
C GLN A 61 8.82 4.04 0.16
N ALA A 62 8.37 5.31 0.15
CA ALA A 62 8.85 6.31 1.09
C ALA A 62 8.47 6.00 2.55
N SER A 63 7.37 5.26 2.78
CA SER A 63 6.93 4.87 4.12
C SER A 63 7.59 3.59 4.67
N LEU A 64 8.12 2.70 3.82
CA LEU A 64 8.71 1.43 4.25
C LEU A 64 9.88 1.58 5.26
N PRO A 65 10.83 2.53 5.08
CA PRO A 65 11.92 2.72 6.03
C PRO A 65 11.45 3.07 7.44
N GLU A 66 10.44 3.94 7.55
CA GLU A 66 9.89 4.37 8.85
C GLU A 66 9.16 3.21 9.55
N LEU A 67 8.41 2.42 8.78
CA LEU A 67 7.76 1.21 9.27
C LEU A 67 8.79 0.18 9.76
N LYS A 68 9.85 -0.08 8.98
CA LYS A 68 10.94 -0.98 9.36
C LYS A 68 11.57 -0.54 10.68
N THR A 69 11.95 0.73 10.81
CA THR A 69 12.52 1.29 12.04
C THR A 69 11.58 1.12 13.22
N SER A 70 10.28 1.37 13.03
CA SER A 70 9.26 1.18 14.05
C SER A 70 9.15 -0.26 14.56
N ILE A 71 9.19 -1.23 13.65
CA ILE A 71 9.16 -2.66 14.00
C ILE A 71 10.46 -3.07 14.72
N VAL A 72 11.62 -2.59 14.26
CA VAL A 72 12.91 -2.88 14.89
C VAL A 72 12.97 -2.34 16.32
N HIS A 73 12.45 -1.14 16.56
CA HIS A 73 12.33 -0.61 17.92
C HIS A 73 11.45 -1.49 18.80
N ALA A 74 10.28 -1.91 18.31
CA ALA A 74 9.41 -2.79 19.07
C ALA A 74 10.05 -4.16 19.38
N ILE A 75 10.83 -4.73 18.45
CA ILE A 75 11.63 -5.93 18.72
C ILE A 75 12.59 -5.67 19.88
N SER A 76 13.32 -4.55 19.84
CA SER A 76 14.28 -4.19 20.89
C SER A 76 13.60 -4.00 22.25
N ASP A 77 12.42 -3.37 22.29
CA ASP A 77 11.64 -3.16 23.52
C ASP A 77 11.17 -4.49 24.12
N LEU A 78 10.72 -5.43 23.28
CA LEU A 78 10.30 -6.77 23.68
C LEU A 78 11.46 -7.65 24.17
N GLU A 79 12.64 -7.52 23.56
CA GLU A 79 13.86 -8.18 24.02
C GLU A 79 14.30 -7.66 25.40
N ALA A 80 14.26 -6.33 25.59
CA ALA A 80 14.55 -5.70 26.88
C ALA A 80 13.56 -6.16 27.96
N PHE A 81 12.27 -6.25 27.64
CA PHE A 81 11.26 -6.80 28.53
C PHE A 81 11.56 -8.24 28.92
N THR A 82 11.86 -9.10 27.93
CA THR A 82 12.22 -10.50 28.17
C THR A 82 13.39 -10.64 29.13
N LYS A 83 14.43 -9.80 28.99
CA LYS A 83 15.57 -9.74 29.89
C LYS A 83 15.20 -9.23 31.28
N SER A 84 14.29 -8.27 31.38
CA SER A 84 13.81 -7.74 32.67
C SER A 84 13.11 -8.81 33.51
N LEU A 85 12.38 -9.73 32.86
CA LEU A 85 11.72 -10.87 33.51
C LEU A 85 12.70 -11.89 34.11
N GLU A 86 13.94 -11.94 33.61
CA GLU A 86 15.01 -12.81 34.13
C GLU A 86 15.69 -12.21 35.37
N LEU A 87 15.63 -10.90 35.53
CA LEU A 87 16.31 -10.16 36.60
C LEU A 87 15.40 -9.88 37.81
N ASP A 88 14.18 -10.46 37.84
CA ASP A 88 13.10 -10.18 38.81
C ASP A 88 12.70 -8.71 38.94
N ASN A 89 13.15 -7.87 38.01
CA ASN A 89 12.83 -6.46 37.90
C ASN A 89 11.90 -6.27 36.70
N VAL A 90 10.62 -6.58 36.89
CA VAL A 90 9.59 -6.48 35.83
C VAL A 90 9.42 -5.02 35.43
N VAL A 91 9.91 -4.65 34.25
CA VAL A 91 9.71 -3.32 33.63
C VAL A 91 8.55 -3.43 32.64
N ASP A 92 7.65 -2.45 32.60
CA ASP A 92 6.59 -2.43 31.60
C ASP A 92 7.21 -2.19 30.20
N PRO A 93 6.93 -3.04 29.18
CA PRO A 93 7.40 -2.78 27.83
C PRO A 93 6.75 -1.50 27.30
N VAL A 94 7.58 -0.49 27.00
CA VAL A 94 7.12 0.71 26.31
C VAL A 94 7.09 0.39 24.82
N LEU A 95 5.92 0.05 24.30
CA LEU A 95 5.79 -0.22 22.87
C LEU A 95 5.75 1.09 22.09
N SER A 96 6.59 1.17 21.07
CA SER A 96 6.57 2.29 20.12
C SER A 96 5.16 2.59 19.63
N VAL A 97 4.75 3.85 19.78
CA VAL A 97 3.43 4.36 19.35
C VAL A 97 3.26 4.26 17.83
N SER A 98 4.36 4.18 17.07
CA SER A 98 4.34 4.18 15.61
C SER A 98 3.80 2.90 14.96
N LEU A 99 3.81 1.75 15.65
CA LEU A 99 3.16 0.52 15.17
C LEU A 99 1.62 0.62 15.14
N ASN A 100 1.06 1.58 15.85
CA ASN A 100 -0.39 1.79 15.94
C ASN A 100 -0.91 2.71 14.83
N ASP A 101 -0.03 3.33 14.04
CA ASP A 101 -0.47 4.19 12.94
C ASP A 101 -0.81 3.30 11.74
N ASN A 102 -2.04 3.41 11.26
CA ASN A 102 -2.58 2.59 10.17
C ASN A 102 -1.96 3.02 8.84
N PHE A 103 -0.66 2.76 8.65
CA PHE A 103 0.13 3.28 7.53
C PHE A 103 -0.48 2.90 6.18
N LEU A 104 -1.04 1.69 6.06
CA LEU A 104 -1.73 1.24 4.84
C LEU A 104 -3.01 2.02 4.53
N GLN A 105 -3.68 2.62 5.52
CA GLN A 105 -4.86 3.45 5.28
C GLN A 105 -4.52 4.75 4.57
N LYS A 106 -3.25 5.20 4.65
CA LYS A 106 -2.75 6.38 3.94
C LYS A 106 -2.37 6.06 2.49
N VAL A 107 -2.29 4.77 2.12
CA VAL A 107 -1.88 4.31 0.79
C VAL A 107 -3.10 3.93 -0.05
N ASN A 108 -3.13 4.33 -1.32
CA ASN A 108 -4.16 3.86 -2.25
C ASN A 108 -3.87 2.41 -2.67
N LEU A 109 -4.38 1.43 -1.91
CA LEU A 109 -4.15 0.01 -2.13
C LEU A 109 -4.60 -0.49 -3.51
N VAL A 110 -5.64 0.11 -4.10
CA VAL A 110 -6.10 -0.25 -5.46
C VAL A 110 -5.10 0.20 -6.52
N ALA A 111 -4.54 1.39 -6.36
CA ALA A 111 -3.49 1.90 -7.24
C ALA A 111 -2.18 1.13 -7.06
N LEU A 112 -1.80 0.85 -5.81
CA LEU A 112 -0.59 0.08 -5.49
C LEU A 112 -0.67 -1.38 -5.97
N ASN A 113 -1.81 -2.04 -5.79
CA ASN A 113 -2.01 -3.41 -6.31
C ASN A 113 -1.89 -3.45 -7.83
N ARG A 114 -2.41 -2.44 -8.54
CA ARG A 114 -2.23 -2.34 -10.00
C ARG A 114 -0.76 -2.21 -10.37
N TYR A 115 0.01 -1.44 -9.61
CA TYR A 115 1.45 -1.31 -9.83
C TYR A 115 2.16 -2.68 -9.74
N TYR A 116 2.03 -3.39 -8.63
CA TYR A 116 2.66 -4.70 -8.45
C TYR A 116 2.20 -5.76 -9.45
N VAL A 117 0.93 -5.74 -9.86
CA VAL A 117 0.42 -6.71 -10.86
C VAL A 117 0.97 -6.42 -12.28
N SER A 118 1.28 -5.16 -12.60
CA SER A 118 1.64 -4.74 -13.96
C SER A 118 3.11 -4.43 -14.18
N GLN A 119 3.84 -3.98 -13.15
CA GLN A 119 5.22 -3.49 -13.26
C GLN A 119 6.22 -4.31 -12.45
N GLU A 120 5.89 -4.71 -11.22
CA GLU A 120 6.79 -5.44 -10.30
C GLU A 120 6.14 -6.76 -9.82
N ARG A 121 5.88 -7.69 -10.75
CA ARG A 121 5.17 -8.94 -10.44
C ARG A 121 5.93 -9.85 -9.48
N GLU A 122 7.25 -9.82 -9.54
CA GLU A 122 8.14 -10.55 -8.66
C GLU A 122 8.01 -10.12 -7.20
N LYS A 123 7.64 -8.86 -6.94
CA LYS A 123 7.41 -8.34 -5.57
C LYS A 123 5.98 -8.54 -5.06
N LEU A 124 5.07 -8.96 -5.93
CA LEU A 124 3.65 -9.16 -5.60
C LEU A 124 3.43 -10.11 -4.40
N PRO A 125 4.15 -11.24 -4.24
CA PRO A 125 3.98 -12.11 -3.08
C PRO A 125 4.32 -11.40 -1.77
N TYR A 126 5.41 -10.63 -1.73
CA TYR A 126 5.82 -9.89 -0.54
C TYR A 126 4.83 -8.77 -0.20
N TYR A 127 4.27 -8.12 -1.22
CA TYR A 127 3.23 -7.11 -1.04
C TYR A 127 1.96 -7.72 -0.43
N ILE A 128 1.48 -8.85 -0.98
CA ILE A 128 0.31 -9.56 -0.44
C ILE A 128 0.56 -9.99 1.00
N GLN A 129 1.75 -10.52 1.29
CA GLN A 129 2.13 -10.91 2.64
C GLN A 129 2.13 -9.72 3.60
N LEU A 130 2.63 -8.55 3.18
CA LEU A 130 2.60 -7.34 4.00
C LEU A 130 1.16 -6.90 4.32
N LEU A 131 0.22 -7.02 3.36
CA LEU A 131 -1.20 -6.73 3.63
C LEU A 131 -1.75 -7.64 4.72
N VAL A 132 -1.40 -8.93 4.71
CA VAL A 132 -1.79 -9.88 5.76
C VAL A 132 -1.16 -9.49 7.09
N ASP A 133 0.14 -9.17 7.09
CA ASP A 133 0.90 -8.80 8.28
C ASP A 133 0.46 -7.46 8.87
N SER A 134 -0.09 -6.56 8.06
CA SER A 134 -0.58 -5.27 8.55
C SER A 134 -1.71 -5.38 9.57
N ASN A 135 -2.53 -6.43 9.46
CA ASN A 135 -3.59 -6.70 10.43
C ASN A 135 -3.01 -7.00 11.82
N PHE A 136 -1.81 -7.59 11.87
CA PHE A 136 -1.15 -7.83 13.14
C PHE A 136 -0.80 -6.52 13.84
N PHE A 137 -0.31 -5.51 13.12
CA PHE A 137 0.07 -4.23 13.71
C PHE A 137 -1.10 -3.51 14.37
N GLY A 138 -2.26 -3.48 13.71
CA GLY A 138 -3.44 -2.77 14.19
C GLY A 138 -3.91 -3.25 15.57
N ASP A 139 -3.82 -4.54 15.84
CA ASP A 139 -4.28 -5.14 17.09
C ASP A 139 -3.14 -5.41 18.09
N TYR A 140 -1.88 -5.40 17.64
CA TYR A 140 -0.75 -5.89 18.44
C TYR A 140 -0.62 -5.14 19.76
N ARG A 141 -0.68 -3.81 19.74
CA ARG A 141 -0.51 -2.98 20.94
C ARG A 141 -1.49 -3.38 22.04
N ASN A 142 -2.76 -3.54 21.71
CA ASN A 142 -3.79 -3.93 22.67
C ASN A 142 -3.54 -5.36 23.15
N TYR A 143 -3.29 -6.27 22.22
CA TYR A 143 -2.99 -7.67 22.51
C TYR A 143 -1.87 -7.83 23.55
N ILE A 144 -0.70 -7.23 23.31
CA ILE A 144 0.45 -7.41 24.20
C ILE A 144 0.28 -6.63 25.51
N THR A 145 -0.41 -5.49 25.50
CA THR A 145 -0.76 -4.76 26.73
C THR A 145 -1.61 -5.62 27.64
N ASP A 146 -2.60 -6.33 27.08
CA ASP A 146 -3.45 -7.24 27.83
C ASP A 146 -2.67 -8.45 28.36
N GLN A 147 -1.74 -9.01 27.58
CA GLN A 147 -0.86 -10.09 28.04
C GLN A 147 0.02 -9.66 29.22
N VAL A 148 0.64 -8.48 29.14
CA VAL A 148 1.49 -7.92 30.19
C VAL A 148 0.66 -7.61 31.44
N LYS A 149 -0.51 -6.98 31.28
CA LYS A 149 -1.42 -6.67 32.39
C LYS A 149 -1.91 -7.94 33.07
N TYR A 150 -2.30 -8.96 32.31
CA TYR A 150 -2.67 -10.27 32.86
C TYR A 150 -1.52 -10.90 33.64
N PHE A 151 -0.31 -10.91 33.08
CA PHE A 151 0.88 -11.40 33.77
C PHE A 151 1.11 -10.65 35.09
N ARG A 152 1.03 -9.31 35.07
CA ARG A 152 1.23 -8.47 36.26
C ARG A 152 0.19 -8.71 37.34
N THR A 153 -1.10 -8.73 36.99
CA THR A 153 -2.17 -9.00 37.95
C THR A 153 -1.97 -10.37 38.60
N ALA A 154 -1.74 -11.39 37.78
CA ALA A 154 -1.51 -12.73 38.28
C ALA A 154 -0.19 -12.85 39.08
N TYR A 155 0.86 -12.08 38.72
CA TYR A 155 2.12 -12.00 39.46
C TYR A 155 1.93 -11.38 40.84
N LEU A 156 1.23 -10.24 40.92
CA LEU A 156 0.94 -9.53 42.18
C LEU A 156 0.01 -10.32 43.10
N GLU A 157 -1.02 -10.97 42.55
CA GLU A 157 -1.95 -11.82 43.32
C GLU A 157 -1.27 -13.11 43.83
N LYS A 158 -0.35 -13.69 43.04
CA LYS A 158 0.34 -14.93 43.42
C LYS A 158 1.63 -14.73 44.18
N GLN A 159 2.15 -13.51 44.33
CA GLN A 159 3.18 -13.24 45.33
C GLN A 159 2.69 -13.58 46.76
N GLN A 160 1.37 -13.69 46.96
CA GLN A 160 0.73 -14.13 48.21
C GLN A 160 0.45 -15.64 48.29
N SER A 161 0.66 -16.44 47.23
CA SER A 161 0.38 -17.88 47.23
C SER A 161 1.48 -18.70 46.54
N SER A 162 1.81 -19.87 47.09
CA SER A 162 3.00 -20.69 46.78
C SER A 162 3.06 -21.32 45.37
N GLN A 163 2.35 -20.80 44.36
CA GLN A 163 2.40 -21.31 42.98
C GLN A 163 3.68 -20.90 42.23
N PRO A 164 4.09 -21.65 41.18
CA PRO A 164 5.40 -21.48 40.57
C PRO A 164 5.44 -20.25 39.66
N LEU A 165 5.92 -19.14 40.21
CA LEU A 165 6.21 -17.88 39.51
C LEU A 165 6.97 -18.09 38.18
N GLU A 166 7.89 -19.05 38.17
CA GLU A 166 8.71 -19.42 37.03
C GLU A 166 7.89 -19.93 35.84
N GLN A 167 6.81 -20.69 36.06
CA GLN A 167 5.96 -21.16 34.97
C GLN A 167 5.25 -19.99 34.27
N MET A 168 4.91 -18.95 35.01
CA MET A 168 4.25 -17.76 34.45
C MET A 168 5.23 -16.87 33.69
N LYS A 169 6.44 -16.68 34.24
CA LYS A 169 7.54 -16.01 33.53
C LYS A 169 7.85 -16.72 32.22
N GLU A 170 7.98 -18.04 32.24
CA GLU A 170 8.23 -18.81 31.02
C GLU A 170 7.09 -18.72 30.01
N LYS A 171 5.83 -18.68 30.46
CA LYS A 171 4.69 -18.48 29.56
C LYS A 171 4.75 -17.14 28.83
N ILE A 172 4.95 -16.03 29.56
CA ILE A 172 5.00 -14.70 28.92
C ILE A 172 6.26 -14.56 28.05
N LYS A 173 7.41 -15.10 28.47
CA LYS A 173 8.62 -15.14 27.64
C LYS A 173 8.39 -15.86 26.32
N ASN A 174 7.70 -17.01 26.34
CA ASN A 174 7.41 -17.77 25.12
C ASN A 174 6.47 -17.01 24.17
N ILE A 175 5.48 -16.29 24.70
CA ILE A 175 4.62 -15.40 23.91
C ILE A 175 5.47 -14.30 23.24
N VAL A 176 6.26 -13.58 24.03
CA VAL A 176 7.10 -12.49 23.54
C VAL A 176 8.14 -12.95 22.52
N LYS A 177 8.79 -14.10 22.75
CA LYS A 177 9.73 -14.71 21.80
C LYS A 177 9.06 -15.06 20.46
N LYS A 178 7.83 -15.58 20.49
CA LYS A 178 7.06 -15.86 19.28
C LYS A 178 6.73 -14.57 18.52
N ASP A 179 6.32 -13.52 19.23
CA ASP A 179 6.01 -12.23 18.63
C ASP A 179 7.25 -11.56 18.01
N ILE A 180 8.39 -11.61 18.71
CA ILE A 180 9.68 -11.15 18.17
C ILE A 180 10.02 -11.89 16.87
N SER A 181 9.85 -13.22 16.84
CA SER A 181 10.07 -14.01 15.62
C SER A 181 9.18 -13.53 14.48
N ARG A 182 7.89 -13.30 14.76
CA ARG A 182 6.94 -12.79 13.76
C ARG A 182 7.35 -11.42 13.25
N PHE A 183 7.72 -10.48 14.12
CA PHE A 183 8.20 -9.17 13.69
C PHE A 183 9.46 -9.25 12.82
N ARG A 184 10.40 -10.15 13.13
CA ARG A 184 11.58 -10.38 12.30
C ARG A 184 11.23 -10.91 10.91
N ASP A 185 10.25 -11.80 10.81
CA ASP A 185 9.76 -12.29 9.52
C ASP A 185 9.12 -11.16 8.70
N ILE A 186 8.37 -10.27 9.36
CA ILE A 186 7.80 -9.09 8.70
C ILE A 186 8.90 -8.13 8.23
N VAL A 187 9.96 -7.91 9.03
CA VAL A 187 11.12 -7.09 8.61
C VAL A 187 11.79 -7.66 7.37
N LYS A 188 12.00 -8.98 7.30
CA LYS A 188 12.56 -9.62 6.09
C LYS A 188 11.66 -9.42 4.87
N ASN A 189 10.34 -9.52 5.05
CA ASN A 189 9.37 -9.27 3.99
C ASN A 189 9.39 -7.80 3.53
N LEU A 190 9.58 -6.85 4.45
CA LEU A 190 9.76 -5.45 4.13
C LEU A 190 11.05 -5.18 3.36
N GLU A 191 12.15 -5.81 3.74
CA GLU A 191 13.44 -5.70 3.01
C GLU A 191 13.29 -6.15 1.56
N ALA A 192 12.62 -7.29 1.32
CA ALA A 192 12.33 -7.77 -0.03
C ALA A 192 11.43 -6.83 -0.87
N LEU A 193 10.66 -5.95 -0.23
CA LEU A 193 9.88 -4.92 -0.93
C LEU A 193 10.71 -3.67 -1.24
N MET A 194 11.76 -3.41 -0.46
CA MET A 194 12.63 -2.24 -0.58
C MET A 194 13.77 -2.45 -1.58
N ASP A 195 14.28 -3.68 -1.70
CA ASP A 195 15.33 -4.10 -2.65
C ASP A 195 14.81 -4.16 -4.09
#